data_AF-A0A9W8MLY4-F1
#
_entry.id   AF-A0A9W8MLY4-F1
#
_cell.length_a   1.000
_cell.length_b   1.000
_cell.length_c   1.000
_cell.angle_alpha   90.00
_cell.angle_beta   90.00
_cell.angle_gamma   90.00
#
_symmetry.space_group_name_H-M   'P 1'
#
loop_
_entity.id
_entity.type
_entity.pdbx_description
1 polymer ?
#
loop_
_entity_poly.entity_id
_entity_poly.type
_entity_poly.pdbx_seq_one_letter_code
_entity_poly.pdbx_strand_id
1 'polypeptide(L)'
;MRLAVAGGYRPASFEKWEYDLAAVIYELGGDGALHALHKSPIAFPCRQTVIKHRQDFKLRLTVGEIKISDICHNIELVFKDVPPSHQRVGITLMMDEIATDGRMCYLPDTDECAGLCEHAAERFPSMKVGESLEVVRAIAAAVCSGEIHIGQEVFVAAFARNDATDYSAKPVLIFPTCKSGTSQTSALIIEKLRQAWQISPYGEALHGPIWSIASDGDPKRRPALYLQCMSRELRPEDSLFSHLGSLQGMNLMTGPDFETHDLDYKHSFKRKLFNSVMVDLCI
;
A
#
# COMPACT_ATOMS: atom_id res chain seq x y z
N MET A 1 39.54 19.10 2.53
CA MET A 1 40.43 19.79 3.48
C MET A 1 40.61 21.29 3.19
N ARG A 2 41.00 21.70 1.96
CA ARG A 2 41.19 23.13 1.60
C ARG A 2 39.96 24.04 1.86
N LEU A 3 38.74 23.57 1.57
CA LEU A 3 37.51 24.33 1.82
C LEU A 3 37.17 24.49 3.32
N ALA A 4 37.58 23.54 4.16
CA ALA A 4 37.38 23.61 5.61
C ALA A 4 38.32 24.63 6.25
N VAL A 5 39.58 24.64 5.82
CA VAL A 5 40.60 25.60 6.27
C VAL A 5 40.26 27.04 5.83
N ALA A 6 39.62 27.20 4.67
CA ALA A 6 39.14 28.50 4.18
C ALA A 6 37.80 28.95 4.80
N GLY A 7 37.23 28.19 5.75
CA GLY A 7 35.95 28.49 6.39
C GLY A 7 34.70 28.28 5.51
N GLY A 8 34.86 27.81 4.27
CA GLY A 8 33.78 27.52 3.33
C GLY A 8 33.07 26.18 3.57
N TYR A 9 33.63 25.31 4.43
CA TYR A 9 33.01 24.07 4.88
C TYR A 9 33.21 23.91 6.38
N ARG A 10 32.13 23.94 7.16
CA ARG A 10 32.16 23.67 8.60
C ARG A 10 31.65 22.25 8.84
N PRO A 11 32.53 21.26 9.04
CA PRO A 11 32.08 19.93 9.44
C PRO A 11 31.34 20.07 10.78
N ALA A 12 30.07 19.67 10.81
CA ALA A 12 29.25 19.64 12.00
C ALA A 12 28.89 18.19 12.31
N SER A 13 29.01 17.81 13.58
CA SER A 13 28.42 16.60 14.12
C SER A 13 27.08 16.96 14.73
N PHE A 14 26.08 16.09 14.55
CA PHE A 14 24.74 16.30 15.08
C PHE A 14 24.37 15.18 16.04
N GLU A 15 23.57 15.53 17.05
CA GLU A 15 22.97 14.58 17.96
C GLU A 15 21.76 13.88 17.31
N LYS A 16 21.36 12.74 17.88
CA LYS A 16 20.25 11.94 17.34
C LYS A 16 18.96 12.74 17.20
N TRP A 17 18.61 13.54 18.21
CA TRP A 17 17.38 14.34 18.18
C TRP A 17 17.41 15.43 17.09
N GLU A 18 18.60 15.93 16.72
CA GLU A 18 18.74 16.89 15.62
C GLU A 18 18.47 16.23 14.28
N TYR A 19 18.91 14.97 14.10
CA TYR A 19 18.54 14.16 12.94
C TYR A 19 17.04 13.88 12.88
N ASP A 20 16.46 13.44 14.01
CA ASP A 20 15.04 13.11 14.10
C ASP A 20 14.17 14.35 13.81
N LEU A 21 14.51 15.50 14.41
CA LEU A 21 13.80 16.76 14.17
C LEU A 21 14.00 17.27 12.73
N ALA A 22 15.21 17.19 12.18
CA ALA A 22 15.46 17.56 10.78
C ALA A 22 14.68 16.67 9.80
N ALA A 23 14.54 15.37 10.09
CA ALA A 23 13.69 14.47 9.33
C ALA A 23 12.22 14.90 9.41
N VAL A 24 11.69 15.18 10.60
CA VAL A 24 10.31 15.68 10.76
C VAL A 24 10.08 16.98 9.99
N ILE A 25 11.01 17.93 10.07
CA ILE A 25 10.91 19.19 9.33
C ILE A 25 10.91 18.93 7.82
N TYR A 26 11.76 18.03 7.34
CA TYR A 26 11.81 17.68 5.92
C TYR A 26 10.52 17.01 5.46
N GLU A 27 9.94 16.10 6.25
CA GLU A 27 8.67 15.43 5.91
C GLU A 27 7.49 16.40 5.89
N LEU A 28 7.41 17.32 6.86
CA LEU A 28 6.25 18.21 7.02
C LEU A 28 6.38 19.52 6.25
N GLY A 29 7.58 20.09 6.19
CA GLY A 29 7.88 21.41 5.61
C GLY A 29 8.67 21.37 4.29
N GLY A 30 9.13 20.18 3.88
CA GLY A 30 9.87 19.99 2.64
C GLY A 30 11.30 20.54 2.66
N ASP A 31 11.93 20.51 1.48
CA ASP A 31 13.34 20.92 1.33
C ASP A 31 13.57 22.40 1.66
N GLY A 32 12.59 23.27 1.36
CA GLY A 32 12.69 24.71 1.66
C GLY A 32 12.78 25.00 3.16
N ALA A 33 11.95 24.35 3.99
CA ALA A 33 11.98 24.52 5.43
C ALA A 33 13.29 23.98 6.04
N LEU A 34 13.72 22.79 5.61
CA LEU A 34 14.98 22.21 6.04
C LEU A 34 16.17 23.10 5.63
N HIS A 35 16.15 23.64 4.41
CA HIS A 35 17.19 24.53 3.91
C HIS A 35 17.30 25.80 4.74
N ALA A 36 16.16 26.44 5.05
CA ALA A 36 16.12 27.64 5.89
C ALA A 36 16.74 27.38 7.28
N LEU A 37 16.42 26.24 7.91
CA LEU A 37 16.97 25.88 9.22
C LEU A 37 18.44 25.49 9.16
N HIS A 38 18.88 24.79 8.12
CA HIS A 38 20.30 24.52 7.89
C HIS A 38 21.12 25.81 7.72
N LYS A 39 20.53 26.87 7.15
CA LYS A 39 21.17 28.19 7.00
C LYS A 39 20.96 29.12 8.19
N SER A 40 20.14 28.73 9.16
CA SER A 40 19.93 29.49 10.39
C SER A 40 21.17 29.42 11.30
N PRO A 41 21.26 30.28 12.34
CA PRO A 41 22.32 30.18 13.35
C PRO A 41 22.38 28.83 14.07
N ILE A 42 21.30 28.04 14.07
CA ILE A 42 21.24 26.71 14.69
C ILE A 42 21.90 25.64 13.78
N ALA A 43 21.94 25.87 12.47
CA ALA A 43 22.66 25.08 11.48
C ALA A 43 22.34 23.56 11.45
N PHE A 44 21.06 23.20 11.46
CA PHE A 44 20.57 21.80 11.40
C PHE A 44 21.19 20.96 10.25
N PRO A 45 21.14 19.61 10.33
CA PRO A 45 21.59 18.73 9.25
C PRO A 45 20.99 19.10 7.89
N CYS A 46 21.80 19.13 6.85
CA CYS A 46 21.31 19.34 5.48
C CYS A 46 20.61 18.08 4.95
N ARG A 47 19.83 18.25 3.87
CA ARG A 47 19.08 17.16 3.21
C ARG A 47 19.92 15.92 2.93
N GLN A 48 21.12 16.08 2.37
CA GLN A 48 22.03 14.96 2.06
C GLN A 48 22.40 14.13 3.30
N THR A 49 22.45 14.77 4.46
CA THR A 49 22.76 14.12 5.73
C THR A 49 21.51 13.49 6.34
N VAL A 50 20.37 14.19 6.30
CA VAL A 50 19.07 13.69 6.80
C VAL A 50 18.63 12.43 6.05
N ILE A 51 18.71 12.42 4.71
CA ILE A 51 18.28 11.28 3.89
C ILE A 51 18.95 9.97 4.30
N LYS A 52 20.19 10.02 4.77
CA LYS A 52 20.93 8.83 5.23
C LYS A 52 20.49 8.30 6.59
N HIS A 53 19.86 9.15 7.40
CA HIS A 53 19.38 8.81 8.75
C HIS A 53 17.87 8.57 8.79
N ARG A 54 17.15 8.99 7.74
CA ARG A 54 15.73 8.71 7.55
C ARG A 54 15.54 7.21 7.28
N GLN A 55 14.53 6.60 7.91
CA GLN A 55 14.06 5.29 7.51
C GLN A 55 13.49 5.36 6.10
N ASP A 56 14.12 4.67 5.17
CA ASP A 56 13.65 4.54 3.79
C ASP A 56 13.11 3.12 3.59
N PHE A 57 11.78 3.00 3.50
CA PHE A 57 11.13 1.75 3.17
C PHE A 57 11.13 1.58 1.65
N LYS A 58 12.14 0.89 1.14
CA LYS A 58 12.22 0.50 -0.28
C LYS A 58 11.28 -0.67 -0.58
N LEU A 59 9.99 -0.36 -0.68
CA LEU A 59 8.98 -1.34 -1.08
C LEU A 59 9.28 -1.87 -2.48
N ARG A 60 9.12 -3.19 -2.66
CA ARG A 60 9.10 -3.80 -3.99
C ARG A 60 7.78 -3.50 -4.65
N LEU A 61 7.85 -2.74 -5.74
CA LEU A 61 6.73 -2.56 -6.65
C LEU A 61 6.50 -3.86 -7.40
N THR A 62 5.24 -4.25 -7.57
CA THR A 62 4.92 -5.39 -8.42
C THR A 62 4.99 -4.97 -9.89
N VAL A 63 5.81 -5.69 -10.65
CA VAL A 63 5.94 -5.55 -12.09
C VAL A 63 5.50 -6.85 -12.75
N GLY A 64 4.44 -6.78 -13.56
CA GLY A 64 3.83 -7.96 -14.16
C GLY A 64 3.00 -8.76 -13.15
N GLU A 65 3.31 -10.05 -12.99
CA GLU A 65 2.53 -10.94 -12.12
C GLU A 65 2.72 -10.61 -10.63
N ILE A 66 1.61 -10.56 -9.88
CA ILE A 66 1.62 -10.41 -8.42
C ILE A 66 2.17 -11.68 -7.76
N LYS A 67 3.37 -11.59 -7.20
CA LYS A 67 4.05 -12.68 -6.48
C LYS A 67 3.87 -12.53 -4.98
N ILE A 68 3.51 -13.62 -4.30
CA ILE A 68 3.42 -13.67 -2.84
C ILE A 68 4.78 -13.33 -2.19
N SER A 69 5.90 -13.70 -2.82
CA SER A 69 7.24 -13.36 -2.34
C SER A 69 7.48 -11.86 -2.22
N ASP A 70 6.91 -11.05 -3.11
CA ASP A 70 7.07 -9.59 -3.07
C ASP A 70 6.21 -8.99 -1.96
N ILE A 71 4.99 -9.52 -1.77
CA ILE A 71 4.11 -9.15 -0.66
C ILE A 71 4.78 -9.50 0.68
N CYS A 72 5.31 -10.71 0.84
CA CYS A 72 6.02 -11.14 2.05
C CYS A 72 7.25 -10.28 2.35
N HIS A 73 8.02 -9.92 1.32
CA HIS A 73 9.15 -9.00 1.48
C HIS A 73 8.70 -7.64 1.99
N ASN A 74 7.60 -7.10 1.44
CA ASN A 74 7.07 -5.81 1.87
C ASN A 74 6.48 -5.90 3.29
N ILE A 75 5.82 -7.01 3.66
CA ILE A 75 5.36 -7.26 5.03
C ILE A 75 6.56 -7.22 5.99
N GLU A 76 7.63 -7.99 5.71
CA GLU A 76 8.85 -7.96 6.53
C GLU A 76 9.40 -6.53 6.64
N LEU A 77 9.52 -5.83 5.51
CA LEU A 77 10.08 -4.49 5.48
C LEU A 77 9.37 -3.51 6.42
N VAL A 78 8.03 -3.55 6.48
CA VAL A 78 7.22 -2.58 7.22
C VAL A 78 6.76 -3.06 8.61
N PHE A 79 6.84 -4.36 8.89
CA PHE A 79 6.40 -4.96 10.16
C PHE A 79 7.52 -5.55 11.02
N LYS A 80 8.74 -5.78 10.50
CA LYS A 80 9.83 -6.41 11.29
C LYS A 80 10.25 -5.60 12.51
N ASP A 81 10.29 -4.28 12.37
CA ASP A 81 10.79 -3.36 13.41
C ASP A 81 9.65 -2.83 14.28
N VAL A 82 8.43 -3.29 14.02
CA VAL A 82 7.28 -3.02 14.90
C VAL A 82 7.49 -3.90 16.13
N PRO A 83 7.80 -3.30 17.29
CA PRO A 83 7.89 -4.10 18.50
C PRO A 83 6.54 -4.81 18.66
N PRO A 84 6.51 -6.12 18.91
CA PRO A 84 5.28 -6.75 19.32
C PRO A 84 4.88 -6.05 20.60
N SER A 85 3.95 -5.10 20.53
CA SER A 85 3.19 -4.72 21.70
C SER A 85 2.68 -6.05 22.25
N HIS A 86 2.75 -6.27 23.57
CA HIS A 86 2.40 -7.58 24.15
C HIS A 86 0.99 -8.09 23.77
N GLN A 87 0.19 -7.27 23.07
CA GLN A 87 -1.11 -7.58 22.55
C GLN A 87 -1.08 -7.87 21.03
N ARG A 88 -1.41 -9.12 20.66
CA ARG A 88 -1.89 -9.44 19.31
C ARG A 88 -3.20 -8.70 19.10
N VAL A 89 -3.31 -7.98 17.99
CA VAL A 89 -4.47 -7.14 17.67
C VAL A 89 -5.10 -7.58 16.36
N GLY A 90 -6.33 -7.15 16.11
CA GLY A 90 -6.94 -7.32 14.81
C GLY A 90 -6.22 -6.50 13.75
N ILE A 91 -6.16 -7.04 12.54
CA ILE A 91 -5.61 -6.36 11.37
C ILE A 91 -6.73 -6.01 10.40
N THR A 92 -6.64 -4.81 9.83
CA THR A 92 -7.47 -4.39 8.71
C THR A 92 -6.64 -4.41 7.44
N LEU A 93 -7.05 -5.23 6.45
CA LEU A 93 -6.51 -5.21 5.10
C LEU A 93 -7.26 -4.16 4.28
N MET A 94 -6.61 -3.07 3.90
CA MET A 94 -7.21 -1.97 3.16
C MET A 94 -6.71 -1.95 1.72
N MET A 95 -7.59 -1.68 0.77
CA MET A 95 -7.24 -1.60 -0.65
C MET A 95 -7.92 -0.40 -1.30
N ASP A 96 -7.13 0.38 -2.04
CA ASP A 96 -7.63 1.53 -2.81
C ASP A 96 -6.76 1.77 -4.05
N GLU A 97 -7.26 2.61 -4.95
CA GLU A 97 -6.53 3.09 -6.12
C GLU A 97 -6.25 4.58 -6.02
N ILE A 98 -5.03 4.95 -6.41
CA ILE A 98 -4.61 6.35 -6.46
C ILE A 98 -4.42 6.73 -7.92
N ALA A 99 -5.11 7.78 -8.37
CA ALA A 99 -4.92 8.33 -9.70
C ALA A 99 -3.50 8.88 -9.89
N THR A 100 -2.93 8.63 -11.07
CA THR A 100 -1.56 9.06 -11.43
C THR A 100 -1.53 9.58 -12.87
N ASP A 101 -0.46 10.29 -13.23
CA ASP A 101 -0.24 10.77 -14.61
C ASP A 101 0.01 9.65 -15.63
N GLY A 102 0.15 8.38 -15.20
CA GLY A 102 0.48 7.24 -16.03
C GLY A 102 1.82 7.37 -16.76
N ARG A 103 2.88 6.80 -16.17
CA ARG A 103 4.23 6.86 -16.75
C ARG A 103 4.92 5.52 -16.65
N MET A 104 5.62 5.15 -17.73
CA MET A 104 6.62 4.08 -17.67
C MET A 104 7.87 4.59 -16.95
N CYS A 105 8.46 3.76 -16.12
CA CYS A 105 9.71 4.07 -15.44
C CYS A 105 10.64 2.86 -15.41
N TYR A 106 11.92 3.12 -15.20
CA TYR A 106 12.92 2.08 -15.00
C TYR A 106 13.19 1.91 -13.51
N LEU A 107 13.11 0.68 -13.02
CA LEU A 107 13.46 0.31 -11.66
C LEU A 107 14.89 -0.24 -11.65
N PRO A 108 15.91 0.55 -11.24
CA PRO A 108 17.30 0.10 -11.29
C PRO A 108 17.59 -1.04 -10.33
N ASP A 109 16.89 -1.11 -9.18
CA ASP A 109 17.11 -2.13 -8.16
C ASP A 109 16.71 -3.53 -8.64
N THR A 110 15.75 -3.61 -9.57
CA THR A 110 15.30 -4.88 -10.18
C THR A 110 15.59 -4.97 -11.67
N ASP A 111 16.22 -3.97 -12.29
CA ASP A 111 16.43 -3.91 -13.74
C ASP A 111 15.12 -4.10 -14.55
N GLU A 112 14.01 -3.53 -14.09
CA GLU A 112 12.68 -3.75 -14.68
C GLU A 112 12.04 -2.50 -15.24
N CYS A 113 11.27 -2.66 -16.31
CA CYS A 113 10.37 -1.65 -16.83
C CYS A 113 9.03 -1.71 -16.07
N ALA A 114 8.72 -0.65 -15.31
CA ALA A 114 7.50 -0.52 -14.52
C ALA A 114 6.54 0.52 -15.09
N GLY A 115 5.36 0.67 -14.47
CA GLY A 115 4.32 1.61 -14.90
C GLY A 115 3.29 1.02 -15.86
N LEU A 116 3.39 -0.27 -16.17
CA LEU A 116 2.42 -1.00 -16.99
C LEU A 116 1.35 -1.65 -16.11
N CYS A 117 0.14 -1.77 -16.64
CA CYS A 117 -0.95 -2.48 -15.98
C CYS A 117 -0.68 -4.00 -15.86
N GLU A 118 -1.50 -4.67 -15.05
CA GLU A 118 -1.41 -6.10 -14.74
C GLU A 118 -1.43 -7.02 -15.98
N HIS A 119 -2.11 -6.61 -17.06
CA HIS A 119 -2.21 -7.39 -18.32
C HIS A 119 -0.87 -7.52 -19.05
N ALA A 120 0.12 -6.68 -18.72
CA ALA A 120 1.44 -6.79 -19.31
C ALA A 120 2.11 -8.14 -18.99
N ALA A 121 1.75 -8.76 -17.85
CA ALA A 121 2.21 -10.09 -17.46
C ALA A 121 1.74 -11.21 -18.41
N GLU A 122 0.60 -11.02 -19.07
CA GLU A 122 0.05 -12.01 -20.02
C GLU A 122 0.86 -12.04 -21.32
N ARG A 123 1.44 -10.89 -21.70
CA ARG A 123 2.15 -10.72 -22.97
C ARG A 123 3.65 -10.93 -22.85
N PHE A 124 4.24 -10.52 -21.73
CA PHE A 124 5.68 -10.53 -21.51
C PHE A 124 6.02 -11.40 -20.29
N PRO A 125 6.81 -12.47 -20.46
CA PRO A 125 7.20 -13.33 -19.35
C PRO A 125 8.17 -12.64 -18.38
N SER A 126 8.80 -11.54 -18.82
CA SER A 126 9.73 -10.75 -18.04
C SER A 126 9.71 -9.30 -18.53
N MET A 127 9.80 -8.38 -17.57
CA MET A 127 9.97 -6.94 -17.83
C MET A 127 11.41 -6.48 -17.63
N LYS A 128 12.36 -7.41 -17.52
CA LYS A 128 13.77 -7.10 -17.37
C LYS A 128 14.29 -6.36 -18.60
N VAL A 129 14.96 -5.23 -18.40
CA VAL A 129 15.54 -4.46 -19.50
C VAL A 129 16.78 -5.18 -20.04
N GLY A 130 17.65 -5.67 -19.15
CA GLY A 130 18.87 -6.36 -19.53
C GLY A 130 19.84 -5.46 -20.32
N GLU A 131 20.62 -6.07 -21.19
CA GLU A 131 21.71 -5.39 -21.91
C GLU A 131 21.27 -4.68 -23.21
N SER A 132 20.01 -4.85 -23.63
CA SER A 132 19.50 -4.31 -24.90
C SER A 132 18.14 -3.65 -24.76
N LEU A 133 17.85 -2.67 -25.63
CA LEU A 133 16.56 -1.98 -25.63
C LEU A 133 15.42 -2.75 -26.31
N GLU A 134 15.62 -4.00 -26.70
CA GLU A 134 14.63 -4.78 -27.44
C GLU A 134 13.35 -5.02 -26.63
N VAL A 135 13.48 -5.33 -25.33
CA VAL A 135 12.31 -5.47 -24.44
C VAL A 135 11.54 -4.16 -24.33
N VAL A 136 12.25 -3.04 -24.18
CA VAL A 136 11.63 -1.72 -24.08
C VAL A 136 10.92 -1.34 -25.38
N ARG A 137 11.51 -1.63 -26.55
CA ARG A 137 10.90 -1.40 -27.86
C ARG A 137 9.66 -2.27 -28.06
N ALA A 138 9.71 -3.54 -27.66
CA ALA A 138 8.58 -4.45 -27.75
C ALA A 138 7.42 -4.00 -26.86
N ILE A 139 7.71 -3.57 -25.63
CA ILE A 139 6.72 -2.99 -24.71
C ILE A 139 6.11 -1.72 -25.32
N ALA A 140 6.93 -0.79 -25.82
CA ALA A 140 6.44 0.44 -26.44
C ALA A 140 5.54 0.15 -27.65
N ALA A 141 5.91 -0.82 -28.51
CA ALA A 141 5.09 -1.24 -29.63
C ALA A 141 3.73 -1.81 -29.17
N ALA A 142 3.73 -2.65 -28.12
CA ALA A 142 2.52 -3.24 -27.56
C ALA A 142 1.60 -2.21 -26.86
N VAL A 143 2.18 -1.17 -26.26
CA VAL A 143 1.41 -0.02 -25.74
C VAL A 143 0.78 0.76 -26.90
N CYS A 144 1.56 1.04 -27.96
CA CYS A 144 1.05 1.76 -29.14
C CYS A 144 -0.03 0.99 -29.91
N SER A 145 0.03 -0.35 -29.92
CA SER A 145 -1.00 -1.19 -30.55
C SER A 145 -2.25 -1.37 -29.68
N GLY A 146 -2.21 -0.95 -28.41
CA GLY A 146 -3.31 -1.13 -27.45
C GLY A 146 -3.42 -2.56 -26.89
N GLU A 147 -2.39 -3.39 -27.07
CA GLU A 147 -2.34 -4.75 -26.48
C GLU A 147 -2.12 -4.69 -24.97
N ILE A 148 -1.36 -3.70 -24.49
CA ILE A 148 -1.11 -3.44 -23.07
C ILE A 148 -1.27 -1.95 -22.78
N HIS A 149 -1.52 -1.61 -21.51
CA HIS A 149 -1.78 -0.22 -21.11
C HIS A 149 -0.77 0.27 -20.09
N ILE A 150 -0.45 1.57 -20.17
CA ILE A 150 0.19 2.31 -19.08
C ILE A 150 -0.85 2.49 -17.97
N GLY A 151 -0.52 2.08 -16.76
CA GLY A 151 -1.43 2.21 -15.62
C GLY A 151 -1.75 3.68 -15.36
N GLN A 152 -3.03 4.04 -15.35
CA GLN A 152 -3.49 5.40 -15.05
C GLN A 152 -3.72 5.59 -13.55
N GLU A 153 -3.87 4.49 -12.83
CA GLU A 153 -3.95 4.47 -11.38
C GLU A 153 -2.98 3.46 -10.82
N VAL A 154 -2.68 3.59 -9.54
CA VAL A 154 -1.87 2.63 -8.79
C VAL A 154 -2.75 2.01 -7.73
N PHE A 155 -2.93 0.70 -7.82
CA PHE A 155 -3.56 -0.09 -6.78
C PHE A 155 -2.59 -0.22 -5.61
N VAL A 156 -3.08 0.06 -4.40
CA VAL A 156 -2.33 -0.09 -3.15
C VAL A 156 -3.14 -0.96 -2.21
N ALA A 157 -2.54 -2.04 -1.72
CA ALA A 157 -3.02 -2.77 -0.55
C ALA A 157 -2.10 -2.53 0.64
N ALA A 158 -2.69 -2.33 1.81
CA ALA A 158 -2.00 -2.06 3.05
C ALA A 158 -2.62 -2.85 4.20
N PHE A 159 -1.79 -3.20 5.19
CA PHE A 159 -2.28 -3.69 6.47
C PHE A 159 -2.19 -2.57 7.51
N ALA A 160 -3.21 -2.46 8.36
CA ALA A 160 -3.20 -1.58 9.52
C ALA A 160 -3.57 -2.36 10.78
N ARG A 161 -2.89 -2.05 11.88
CA ARG A 161 -3.18 -2.61 13.19
C ARG A 161 -4.36 -1.85 13.81
N ASN A 162 -5.34 -2.59 14.33
CA ASN A 162 -6.44 -2.02 15.11
C ASN A 162 -5.99 -1.85 16.58
N ASP A 163 -5.09 -0.91 16.78
CA ASP A 163 -4.42 -0.62 18.05
C ASP A 163 -4.42 0.91 18.30
N ALA A 164 -4.22 1.34 19.53
CA ALA A 164 -4.02 2.75 19.88
C ALA A 164 -2.67 3.29 19.38
N THR A 165 -1.73 2.40 19.06
CA THR A 165 -0.39 2.74 18.55
C THR A 165 -0.10 1.96 17.28
N ASP A 166 0.75 2.52 16.39
CA ASP A 166 1.15 1.84 15.15
C ASP A 166 -0.03 1.44 14.22
N TYR A 167 -1.12 2.21 14.26
CA TYR A 167 -2.32 2.01 13.45
C TYR A 167 -2.23 2.57 12.03
N SER A 168 -1.06 3.06 11.62
CA SER A 168 -0.85 3.59 10.27
C SER A 168 -1.01 2.50 9.21
N ALA A 169 -1.59 2.86 8.07
CA ALA A 169 -1.59 2.00 6.89
C ALA A 169 -0.16 1.69 6.45
N LYS A 170 0.18 0.41 6.31
CA LYS A 170 1.48 -0.06 5.84
C LYS A 170 1.33 -0.75 4.49
N PRO A 171 1.66 -0.08 3.38
CA PRO A 171 1.54 -0.65 2.05
C PRO A 171 2.40 -1.91 1.89
N VAL A 172 1.83 -2.94 1.30
CA VAL A 172 2.50 -4.22 1.05
C VAL A 172 2.39 -4.70 -0.39
N LEU A 173 1.43 -4.16 -1.15
CA LEU A 173 1.26 -4.43 -2.57
C LEU A 173 1.00 -3.11 -3.28
N ILE A 174 1.79 -2.83 -4.30
CA ILE A 174 1.69 -1.62 -5.11
C ILE A 174 1.89 -2.04 -6.57
N PHE A 175 0.90 -1.80 -7.43
CA PHE A 175 1.05 -2.01 -8.86
C PHE A 175 0.17 -1.05 -9.68
N PRO A 176 0.59 -0.68 -10.90
CA PRO A 176 -0.24 0.12 -11.79
C PRO A 176 -1.43 -0.70 -12.31
N THR A 177 -2.59 -0.07 -12.47
CA THR A 177 -3.78 -0.70 -13.05
C THR A 177 -4.41 0.16 -14.15
N CYS A 178 -5.05 -0.50 -15.11
CA CYS A 178 -5.86 0.11 -16.15
C CYS A 178 -7.38 -0.06 -15.92
N LYS A 179 -7.80 -0.53 -14.74
CA LYS A 179 -9.21 -0.81 -14.41
C LYS A 179 -9.91 -1.72 -15.41
N SER A 180 -9.23 -2.64 -16.08
CA SER A 180 -9.90 -3.69 -16.88
C SER A 180 -9.96 -5.05 -16.18
N GLY A 181 -9.31 -5.20 -15.01
CA GLY A 181 -9.39 -6.42 -14.20
C GLY A 181 -10.82 -6.83 -13.83
N THR A 182 -11.00 -8.08 -13.39
CA THR A 182 -12.33 -8.62 -13.05
C THR A 182 -12.53 -8.72 -11.53
N SER A 183 -13.77 -9.00 -11.09
CA SER A 183 -14.03 -9.36 -9.69
C SER A 183 -13.27 -10.62 -9.26
N GLN A 184 -13.03 -11.56 -10.17
CA GLN A 184 -12.30 -12.81 -9.93
C GLN A 184 -10.82 -12.50 -9.71
N THR A 185 -10.24 -11.62 -10.54
CA THR A 185 -8.88 -11.11 -10.35
C THR A 185 -8.76 -10.43 -8.99
N SER A 186 -9.74 -9.60 -8.62
CA SER A 186 -9.77 -8.92 -7.31
C SER A 186 -9.84 -9.91 -6.15
N ALA A 187 -10.67 -10.96 -6.25
CA ALA A 187 -10.78 -12.01 -5.24
C ALA A 187 -9.47 -12.80 -5.09
N LEU A 188 -8.77 -13.07 -6.19
CA LEU A 188 -7.47 -13.73 -6.17
C LEU A 188 -6.39 -12.84 -5.53
N ILE A 189 -6.42 -11.53 -5.77
CA ILE A 189 -5.51 -10.59 -5.12
C ILE A 189 -5.73 -10.57 -3.60
N ILE A 190 -6.98 -10.49 -3.15
CA ILE A 190 -7.33 -10.55 -1.73
C ILE A 190 -6.82 -11.85 -1.11
N GLU A 191 -7.01 -12.98 -1.80
CA GLU A 191 -6.55 -14.29 -1.34
C GLU A 191 -5.01 -14.34 -1.23
N LYS A 192 -4.28 -13.83 -2.24
CA LYS A 192 -2.81 -13.73 -2.19
C LYS A 192 -2.34 -12.89 -1.00
N LEU A 193 -3.02 -11.79 -0.69
CA LEU A 193 -2.72 -10.94 0.47
C LEU A 193 -2.97 -11.66 1.79
N ARG A 194 -4.10 -12.37 1.93
CA ARG A 194 -4.41 -13.19 3.12
C ARG A 194 -3.36 -14.28 3.34
N GLN A 195 -3.05 -15.05 2.30
CA GLN A 195 -2.03 -16.09 2.38
C GLN A 195 -0.66 -15.51 2.74
N ALA A 196 -0.24 -14.39 2.11
CA ALA A 196 1.01 -13.73 2.43
C ALA A 196 1.08 -13.31 3.91
N TRP A 197 -0.02 -12.78 4.45
CA TRP A 197 -0.11 -12.41 5.86
C TRP A 197 -0.01 -13.62 6.80
N GLN A 198 -0.68 -14.71 6.46
CA GLN A 198 -0.69 -15.95 7.26
C GLN A 198 0.69 -16.64 7.28
N ILE A 199 1.37 -16.70 6.14
CA ILE A 199 2.66 -17.42 6.04
C ILE A 199 3.87 -16.58 6.45
N SER A 200 3.76 -15.25 6.44
CA SER A 200 4.86 -14.37 6.80
C SER A 200 5.20 -14.50 8.29
N PRO A 201 6.49 -14.68 8.67
CA PRO A 201 6.92 -14.64 10.06
C PRO A 201 6.59 -13.32 10.77
N TYR A 202 6.45 -12.24 9.99
CA TYR A 202 6.11 -10.90 10.47
C TYR A 202 4.65 -10.53 10.19
N GLY A 203 3.79 -11.52 9.94
CA GLY A 203 2.36 -11.36 9.71
C GLY A 203 1.53 -11.83 10.91
N GLU A 204 0.61 -12.76 10.67
CA GLU A 204 -0.41 -13.17 11.64
C GLU A 204 0.14 -13.71 12.97
N ALA A 205 1.21 -14.51 12.88
CA ALA A 205 1.83 -15.12 14.06
C ALA A 205 2.35 -14.06 15.05
N LEU A 206 2.84 -12.92 14.53
CA LEU A 206 3.43 -11.86 15.33
C LEU A 206 2.42 -10.76 15.69
N HIS A 207 1.59 -10.33 14.74
CA HIS A 207 0.75 -9.13 14.90
C HIS A 207 -0.73 -9.44 15.15
N GLY A 208 -1.20 -10.64 14.81
CA GLY A 208 -2.58 -11.07 14.96
C GLY A 208 -3.33 -11.26 13.64
N PRO A 209 -4.54 -11.84 13.70
CA PRO A 209 -5.30 -12.21 12.51
C PRO A 209 -5.94 -10.99 11.82
N ILE A 210 -6.29 -11.17 10.55
CA ILE A 210 -7.12 -10.20 9.82
C ILE A 210 -8.54 -10.30 10.40
N TRP A 211 -9.12 -9.17 10.78
CA TRP A 211 -10.53 -9.07 11.19
C TRP A 211 -11.39 -8.42 10.12
N SER A 212 -10.84 -7.44 9.40
CA SER A 212 -11.58 -6.65 8.43
C SER A 212 -10.84 -6.53 7.10
N ILE A 213 -11.58 -6.61 6.00
CA ILE A 213 -11.08 -6.35 4.65
C ILE A 213 -11.85 -5.15 4.08
N ALA A 214 -11.16 -4.02 3.94
CA ALA A 214 -11.73 -2.72 3.61
C ALA A 214 -11.44 -2.27 2.17
N SER A 215 -12.43 -1.60 1.55
CA SER A 215 -12.35 -1.00 0.22
C SER A 215 -13.27 0.21 0.08
N ASP A 216 -12.95 1.10 -0.87
CA ASP A 216 -13.81 2.17 -1.39
C ASP A 216 -15.14 1.68 -2.01
N GLY A 217 -15.25 0.36 -2.27
CA GLY A 217 -16.42 -0.26 -2.86
C GLY A 217 -16.49 -0.06 -4.37
N ASP A 218 -15.37 -0.12 -5.08
CA ASP A 218 -15.37 -0.28 -6.54
C ASP A 218 -16.30 -1.45 -6.99
N PRO A 219 -17.03 -1.33 -8.12
CA PRO A 219 -17.93 -2.38 -8.61
C PRO A 219 -17.32 -3.78 -8.73
N LYS A 220 -16.00 -3.91 -8.91
CA LYS A 220 -15.31 -5.20 -9.00
C LYS A 220 -14.90 -5.73 -7.64
N ARG A 221 -14.55 -4.84 -6.71
CA ARG A 221 -14.16 -5.21 -5.34
C ARG A 221 -15.34 -5.65 -4.51
N ARG A 222 -16.55 -5.08 -4.73
CA ARG A 222 -17.76 -5.49 -4.01
C ARG A 222 -18.08 -6.99 -4.13
N PRO A 223 -18.20 -7.58 -5.34
CA PRO A 223 -18.40 -9.03 -5.47
C PRO A 223 -17.22 -9.83 -4.90
N ALA A 224 -15.99 -9.36 -5.08
CA ALA A 224 -14.80 -10.04 -4.55
C ALA A 224 -14.83 -10.12 -3.01
N LEU A 225 -15.18 -9.02 -2.34
CA LEU A 225 -15.34 -8.98 -0.88
C LEU A 225 -16.51 -9.81 -0.39
N TYR A 226 -17.60 -9.89 -1.16
CA TYR A 226 -18.70 -10.80 -0.83
C TYR A 226 -18.24 -12.25 -0.90
N LEU A 227 -17.54 -12.65 -1.97
CA LEU A 227 -17.01 -14.01 -2.11
C LEU A 227 -16.05 -14.38 -0.96
N GLN A 228 -15.23 -13.42 -0.51
CA GLN A 228 -14.22 -13.66 0.51
C GLN A 228 -14.78 -13.62 1.94
N CYS A 229 -15.63 -12.63 2.25
CA CYS A 229 -16.10 -12.34 3.62
C CYS A 229 -17.54 -12.80 3.90
N MET A 230 -18.19 -13.50 2.97
CA MET A 230 -19.55 -14.06 3.15
C MET A 230 -19.58 -15.54 2.70
N SER A 231 -18.53 -16.28 3.04
CA SER A 231 -18.33 -17.68 2.62
C SER A 231 -18.80 -18.70 3.65
N ARG A 232 -19.04 -18.28 4.89
CA ARG A 232 -19.41 -19.15 6.01
C ARG A 232 -20.36 -18.44 6.96
N GLU A 233 -21.36 -19.14 7.48
CA GLU A 233 -22.23 -18.64 8.55
C GLU A 233 -21.63 -18.97 9.94
N LEU A 234 -21.74 -18.05 10.90
CA LEU A 234 -21.38 -18.29 12.29
C LEU A 234 -22.29 -19.36 12.90
N ARG A 235 -21.67 -20.30 13.63
CA ARG A 235 -22.38 -21.40 14.30
C ARG A 235 -22.34 -21.23 15.82
N PRO A 236 -23.26 -21.84 16.58
CA PRO A 236 -23.27 -21.77 18.05
C PRO A 236 -21.96 -22.18 18.73
N GLU A 237 -21.15 -23.02 18.09
CA GLU A 237 -19.84 -23.45 18.61
C GLU A 237 -18.74 -22.39 18.42
N ASP A 238 -18.96 -21.38 17.57
CA ASP A 238 -18.00 -20.32 17.33
C ASP A 238 -17.99 -19.31 18.47
N SER A 239 -16.80 -18.89 18.89
CA SER A 239 -16.62 -17.95 20.01
C SER A 239 -17.35 -16.62 19.78
N LEU A 240 -17.40 -16.13 18.53
CA LEU A 240 -18.14 -14.92 18.16
C LEU A 240 -19.67 -15.08 18.28
N PHE A 241 -20.21 -16.29 18.14
CA PHE A 241 -21.67 -16.50 18.13
C PHE A 241 -22.30 -16.13 19.48
N SER A 242 -21.60 -16.37 20.59
CA SER A 242 -22.07 -15.96 21.92
C SER A 242 -22.34 -14.46 22.05
N HIS A 243 -21.69 -13.64 21.21
CA HIS A 243 -21.83 -12.18 21.20
C HIS A 243 -22.82 -11.68 20.14
N LEU A 244 -22.88 -12.37 18.99
CA LEU A 244 -23.60 -11.88 17.81
C LEU A 244 -24.86 -12.68 17.46
N GLY A 245 -24.92 -13.96 17.84
CA GLY A 245 -25.93 -14.91 17.35
C GLY A 245 -27.37 -14.61 17.81
N SER A 246 -27.54 -13.88 18.91
CA SER A 246 -28.86 -13.45 19.39
C SER A 246 -29.32 -12.11 18.81
N LEU A 247 -28.50 -11.43 18.01
CA LEU A 247 -28.82 -10.12 17.44
C LEU A 247 -29.72 -10.28 16.21
N GLN A 248 -31.02 -10.08 16.39
CA GLN A 248 -32.00 -10.19 15.31
C GLN A 248 -31.68 -9.22 14.15
N GLY A 249 -31.60 -9.75 12.94
CA GLY A 249 -31.32 -8.97 11.73
C GLY A 249 -29.83 -8.71 11.46
N MET A 250 -28.94 -9.15 12.36
CA MET A 250 -27.50 -9.12 12.11
C MET A 250 -27.15 -10.18 11.05
N ASN A 251 -26.34 -9.80 10.07
CA ASN A 251 -25.78 -10.76 9.14
C ASN A 251 -24.69 -11.58 9.86
N LEU A 252 -24.88 -12.90 9.95
CA LEU A 252 -23.96 -13.82 10.60
C LEU A 252 -22.97 -14.48 9.61
N MET A 253 -22.96 -14.04 8.35
CA MET A 253 -22.00 -14.51 7.35
C MET A 253 -20.65 -13.81 7.53
N THR A 254 -19.58 -14.59 7.48
CA THR A 254 -18.18 -14.15 7.60
C THR A 254 -17.29 -14.84 6.56
N GLY A 255 -16.02 -14.45 6.54
CA GLY A 255 -14.94 -15.20 5.90
C GLY A 255 -14.62 -16.50 6.64
N PRO A 256 -13.70 -17.31 6.08
CA PRO A 256 -13.26 -18.58 6.66
C PRO A 256 -12.76 -18.44 8.10
N ASP A 257 -12.00 -17.36 8.34
CA ASP A 257 -11.32 -17.06 9.59
C ASP A 257 -12.04 -15.92 10.36
N PHE A 258 -13.36 -15.81 10.14
CA PHE A 258 -14.26 -14.81 10.73
C PHE A 258 -14.07 -13.37 10.23
N GLU A 259 -13.41 -13.19 9.08
CA GLU A 259 -13.21 -11.85 8.53
C GLU A 259 -14.52 -11.23 8.04
N THR A 260 -14.67 -9.93 8.26
CA THR A 260 -15.78 -9.14 7.74
C THR A 260 -15.30 -8.19 6.65
N HIS A 261 -16.16 -7.87 5.69
CA HIS A 261 -15.84 -6.77 4.78
C HIS A 261 -16.22 -5.42 5.39
N ASP A 262 -15.47 -4.38 5.03
CA ASP A 262 -15.80 -2.98 5.29
C ASP A 262 -15.82 -2.23 3.96
N LEU A 263 -16.91 -1.52 3.70
CA LEU A 263 -17.04 -0.67 2.53
C LEU A 263 -17.16 0.76 3.06
N ASP A 264 -16.24 1.64 2.66
CA ASP A 264 -16.21 3.00 3.22
C ASP A 264 -17.56 3.70 3.01
N TYR A 265 -18.28 3.84 4.13
CA TYR A 265 -19.62 4.39 4.17
C TYR A 265 -19.66 5.82 3.61
N LYS A 266 -18.55 6.58 3.65
CA LYS A 266 -18.47 7.92 3.07
C LYS A 266 -18.80 7.91 1.58
N HIS A 267 -18.40 6.88 0.83
CA HIS A 267 -18.77 6.75 -0.58
C HIS A 267 -20.27 6.49 -0.76
N SER A 268 -20.87 5.70 0.14
CA SER A 268 -22.31 5.49 0.16
C SER A 268 -23.09 6.77 0.49
N PHE A 269 -22.63 7.56 1.46
CA PHE A 269 -23.21 8.85 1.82
C PHE A 269 -23.10 9.87 0.68
N LYS A 270 -21.90 10.06 0.10
CA LYS A 270 -21.70 10.96 -1.06
C LYS A 270 -22.64 10.61 -2.21
N ARG A 271 -22.78 9.33 -2.53
CA ARG A 271 -23.64 8.85 -3.62
C ARG A 271 -25.13 9.04 -3.34
N LYS A 272 -25.60 8.69 -2.13
CA LYS A 272 -27.03 8.62 -1.80
C LYS A 272 -27.63 9.88 -1.19
N LEU A 273 -26.81 10.79 -0.64
CA LEU A 273 -27.30 11.98 0.05
C LEU A 273 -26.86 13.28 -0.62
N PHE A 274 -25.66 13.33 -1.20
CA PHE A 274 -25.20 14.55 -1.88
C PHE A 274 -25.54 14.54 -3.37
N ASN A 275 -25.19 13.47 -4.08
CA ASN A 275 -25.35 13.47 -5.54
C ASN A 275 -26.79 13.25 -5.99
N SER A 276 -27.58 12.41 -5.32
CA SER A 276 -29.01 12.24 -5.64
C SER A 276 -29.83 13.50 -5.33
N VAL A 277 -29.66 14.07 -4.14
CA VAL A 277 -30.43 15.24 -3.69
C VAL A 277 -30.09 16.48 -4.51
N MET A 278 -28.83 16.67 -4.94
CA MET A 278 -28.49 17.80 -5.82
C MET A 278 -28.92 17.59 -7.27
N VAL A 279 -28.97 16.35 -7.77
CA VAL A 279 -29.49 16.09 -9.13
C VAL A 279 -31.00 16.36 -9.19
N ASP A 280 -31.75 16.04 -8.13
CA ASP A 280 -33.18 16.34 -8.02
C ASP A 280 -33.49 17.84 -7.80
N LEU A 281 -32.48 18.67 -7.49
CA LEU A 281 -32.60 20.13 -7.36
C LEU A 281 -32.17 20.90 -8.63
N CYS A 282 -31.60 20.21 -9.62
CA CYS A 282 -31.06 20.81 -10.85
C CYS A 282 -31.79 20.33 -12.13
N ILE A 283 -32.92 19.63 -12.00
CA ILE A 283 -33.86 19.27 -13.08
C ILE A 283 -35.20 19.96 -12.79
#